data_AF-A0A524G3N8-F1
#
_entry.id   AF-A0A524G3N8-F1
#
_cell.length_a   1.000
_cell.length_b   1.000
_cell.length_c   1.000
_cell.angle_alpha   90.00
_cell.angle_beta   90.00
_cell.angle_gamma   90.00
#
_symmetry.space_group_name_H-M   'P 1'
#
loop_
_entity.id
_entity.type
_entity.pdbx_description
1 polymer ?
#
loop_
_entity_poly.entity_id
_entity_poly.type
_entity_poly.pdbx_seq_one_letter_code
_entity_poly.pdbx_strand_id
1 'polypeptide(L)'
;MTEIEIVDKFNNDSMRAFAICAAGILLNLGLFFILVLIAPLLVGIVCGYILGSKRNGILTGFLSAVFSYSLIFVGTGFATDIPVFGTAVLIMSLIGAAGGFIGALLQKMMIDLSSQVSTTIRPGE
;
A
#
# COMPACT_ATOMS: atom_id res chain seq x y z
N MET A 1 -9.14 30.53 2.04
CA MET A 1 -8.39 29.47 1.34
C MET A 1 -8.66 29.64 -0.14
N THR A 2 -7.67 30.09 -0.89
CA THR A 2 -7.79 30.39 -2.33
C THR A 2 -7.69 29.10 -3.14
N GLU A 3 -8.39 29.00 -4.28
CA GLU A 3 -8.45 27.79 -5.12
C GLU A 3 -7.07 27.21 -5.49
N ILE A 4 -6.05 28.07 -5.57
CA ILE A 4 -4.68 27.70 -5.93
C ILE A 4 -4.02 26.82 -4.85
N GLU A 5 -4.24 27.09 -3.57
CA GLU A 5 -3.71 26.25 -2.47
C GLU A 5 -4.35 24.86 -2.43
N ILE A 6 -5.61 24.76 -2.88
CA ILE A 6 -6.35 23.49 -2.90
C ILE A 6 -5.74 22.59 -3.99
N VAL A 7 -5.51 23.14 -5.19
CA VAL A 7 -4.92 22.40 -6.32
C VAL A 7 -3.50 21.91 -5.98
N ASP A 8 -2.66 22.74 -5.37
CA ASP A 8 -1.29 22.34 -5.02
C ASP A 8 -1.24 21.22 -3.98
N LYS A 9 -2.13 21.27 -2.98
CA LYS A 9 -2.22 20.23 -1.95
C LYS A 9 -2.70 18.89 -2.51
N PHE A 10 -3.70 18.90 -3.41
CA PHE A 10 -4.16 17.71 -4.11
C PHE A 10 -3.09 17.10 -5.01
N ASN A 11 -2.28 17.93 -5.67
CA ASN A 11 -1.21 17.47 -6.54
C ASN A 11 -0.11 16.76 -5.73
N ASN A 12 0.26 17.31 -4.57
CA ASN A 12 1.26 16.73 -3.68
C ASN A 12 0.81 15.38 -3.08
N ASP A 13 -0.45 15.28 -2.65
CA ASP A 13 -1.03 14.02 -2.13
C ASP A 13 -1.11 12.93 -3.22
N SER A 14 -1.46 13.33 -4.44
CA SER A 14 -1.54 12.41 -5.59
C SER A 14 -0.15 11.92 -6.02
N MET A 15 0.84 12.82 -6.05
CA MET A 15 2.22 12.49 -6.41
C MET A 15 2.86 11.57 -5.35
N ARG A 16 2.56 11.79 -4.07
CA ARG A 16 2.98 10.90 -2.98
C ARG A 16 2.36 9.51 -3.09
N ALA A 17 1.06 9.42 -3.39
CA ALA A 17 0.40 8.13 -3.59
C ALA A 17 0.99 7.35 -4.79
N PHE A 18 1.31 8.06 -5.87
CA PHE A 18 1.97 7.46 -7.02
C PHE A 18 3.38 6.95 -6.69
N ALA A 19 4.19 7.76 -6.01
CA ALA A 19 5.54 7.38 -5.60
C ALA A 19 5.53 6.15 -4.67
N ILE A 20 4.58 6.07 -3.73
CA ILE A 20 4.44 4.90 -2.85
C ILE A 20 3.93 3.68 -3.61
N CYS A 21 3.04 3.85 -4.59
CA CYS A 21 2.62 2.75 -5.46
C CYS A 21 3.82 2.17 -6.23
N ALA A 22 4.65 3.03 -6.83
CA ALA A 22 5.87 2.63 -7.53
C ALA A 22 6.85 1.92 -6.58
N ALA A 23 7.08 2.47 -5.38
CA ALA A 23 7.90 1.83 -4.36
C ALA A 23 7.34 0.45 -3.98
N GLY A 24 6.02 0.32 -3.83
CA GLY A 24 5.35 -0.94 -3.57
C GLY A 24 5.53 -1.97 -4.69
N ILE A 25 5.59 -1.53 -5.95
CA ILE A 25 5.89 -2.44 -7.07
C ILE A 25 7.31 -3.00 -6.92
N LEU A 26 8.30 -2.12 -6.69
CA LEU A 26 9.68 -2.56 -6.48
C LEU A 26 9.81 -3.49 -5.26
N LEU A 27 9.11 -3.18 -4.17
CA LEU A 27 9.17 -3.97 -2.93
C LEU A 27 8.54 -5.36 -3.12
N ASN A 28 7.42 -5.44 -3.84
CA ASN A 28 6.82 -6.72 -4.22
C ASN A 28 7.76 -7.55 -5.10
N LEU A 29 8.39 -6.95 -6.11
CA LEU A 29 9.36 -7.63 -6.98
C LEU A 29 10.56 -8.16 -6.19
N GLY A 30 11.12 -7.35 -5.27
CA GLY A 30 12.27 -7.75 -4.45
C GLY A 30 11.92 -8.84 -3.43
N LEU A 31 10.78 -8.70 -2.74
CA LEU A 31 10.37 -9.65 -1.69
C LEU A 31 9.77 -10.94 -2.25
N PHE A 32 9.30 -10.97 -3.49
CA PHE A 32 8.71 -12.15 -4.11
C PHE A 32 9.64 -13.36 -4.03
N PHE A 33 10.95 -13.16 -4.26
CA PHE A 33 11.96 -14.23 -4.22
C PHE A 33 12.18 -14.84 -2.82
N ILE A 34 11.78 -14.14 -1.76
CA ILE A 34 12.03 -14.54 -0.37
C ILE A 34 10.74 -15.02 0.29
N LEU A 35 9.65 -14.27 0.11
CA LEU A 35 8.41 -14.43 0.89
C LEU A 35 7.20 -14.92 0.07
N VAL A 36 7.30 -14.98 -1.27
CA VAL A 36 6.30 -15.52 -2.22
C VAL A 36 4.86 -15.03 -1.98
N LEU A 37 4.12 -15.69 -1.07
CA LEU A 37 2.73 -15.40 -0.71
C LEU A 37 2.60 -14.28 0.34
N ILE A 38 3.60 -14.09 1.19
CA ILE A 38 3.57 -13.10 2.29
C ILE A 38 4.02 -11.72 1.80
N ALA A 39 4.80 -11.67 0.70
CA ALA A 39 5.28 -10.43 0.10
C ALA A 39 4.16 -9.39 -0.13
N PRO A 40 3.06 -9.69 -0.86
CA PRO A 40 2.02 -8.71 -1.14
C PRO A 40 1.34 -8.21 0.14
N LEU A 41 1.19 -9.06 1.15
CA LEU A 41 0.63 -8.66 2.43
C LEU A 41 1.51 -7.62 3.12
N LEU A 42 2.80 -7.90 3.26
CA LEU A 42 3.75 -7.00 3.93
C LEU A 42 3.91 -5.68 3.17
N VAL A 43 4.05 -5.76 1.85
CA VAL A 43 4.14 -4.56 1.00
C VAL A 43 2.89 -3.72 1.12
N GLY A 44 1.72 -4.36 1.10
CA GLY A 44 0.44 -3.72 1.37
C GLY A 44 0.46 -2.98 2.72
N ILE A 45 0.85 -3.67 3.81
CA ILE A 45 0.93 -3.07 5.14
C ILE A 45 1.82 -1.84 5.15
N VAL A 46 3.03 -1.92 4.58
CA VAL A 46 3.97 -0.79 4.53
C VAL A 46 3.39 0.37 3.74
N CYS A 47 2.86 0.13 2.53
CA CYS A 47 2.24 1.17 1.72
C CYS A 47 1.06 1.82 2.44
N GLY A 48 0.14 1.02 2.98
CA GLY A 48 -1.02 1.49 3.72
C GLY A 48 -0.65 2.33 4.96
N TYR A 49 0.39 1.91 5.68
CA TYR A 49 0.91 2.60 6.86
C TYR A 49 1.62 3.92 6.55
N ILE A 50 2.14 4.11 5.34
CA ILE A 50 2.76 5.40 4.95
C ILE A 50 1.70 6.38 4.44
N LEU A 51 0.64 5.87 3.82
CA LEU A 51 -0.41 6.66 3.17
C LEU A 51 -1.49 7.21 4.11
N GLY A 52 -1.81 6.53 5.21
CA GLY A 52 -2.77 7.00 6.24
C GLY A 52 -4.22 7.06 5.84
N SER A 53 -4.51 6.87 4.56
CA SER A 53 -5.85 6.76 4.03
C SER A 53 -6.16 5.31 3.71
N LYS A 54 -7.24 4.78 4.31
CA LYS A 54 -7.72 3.40 4.05
C LYS A 54 -7.93 3.14 2.56
N ARG A 55 -8.55 4.09 1.87
CA ARG A 55 -8.86 3.97 0.44
C ARG A 55 -7.59 3.93 -0.40
N ASN A 56 -6.65 4.84 -0.14
CA ASN A 56 -5.43 4.90 -0.94
C ASN A 56 -4.48 3.73 -0.59
N GLY A 57 -4.46 3.27 0.66
CA GLY A 57 -3.72 2.08 1.09
C GLY A 57 -4.21 0.80 0.41
N ILE A 58 -5.53 0.59 0.35
CA ILE A 58 -6.12 -0.54 -0.39
C ILE A 58 -5.77 -0.47 -1.88
N LEU A 59 -5.97 0.69 -2.51
CA LEU A 59 -5.71 0.88 -3.94
C LEU A 59 -4.24 0.67 -4.30
N THR A 60 -3.32 1.23 -3.51
CA THR A 60 -1.88 1.08 -3.73
C THR A 60 -1.41 -0.35 -3.46
N GLY A 61 -1.91 -1.01 -2.41
CA GLY A 61 -1.63 -2.43 -2.13
C GLY A 61 -2.12 -3.36 -3.24
N PHE A 62 -3.33 -3.11 -3.76
CA PHE A 62 -3.90 -3.87 -4.88
C PHE A 62 -3.12 -3.63 -6.18
N LEU A 63 -2.95 -2.36 -6.61
CA LEU A 63 -2.26 -2.03 -7.85
C LEU A 63 -0.82 -2.52 -7.84
N SER A 64 -0.09 -2.29 -6.74
CA SER A 64 1.32 -2.70 -6.66
C SER A 64 1.48 -4.21 -6.81
N ALA A 65 0.60 -5.01 -6.22
CA ALA A 65 0.58 -6.45 -6.44
C ALA A 65 0.25 -6.78 -7.90
N VAL A 66 -0.85 -6.26 -8.46
CA VAL A 66 -1.23 -6.54 -9.87
C VAL A 66 -0.07 -6.25 -10.83
N PHE A 67 0.54 -5.08 -10.73
CA PHE A 67 1.66 -4.70 -11.60
C PHE A 67 2.89 -5.59 -11.39
N SER A 68 3.27 -5.88 -10.15
CA SER A 68 4.46 -6.69 -9.86
C SER A 68 4.32 -8.11 -10.38
N TYR A 69 3.20 -8.76 -10.07
CA TYR A 69 2.94 -10.13 -10.51
C TYR A 69 2.76 -10.22 -12.03
N SER A 70 2.23 -9.17 -12.67
CA SER A 70 2.20 -9.07 -14.14
C SER A 70 3.60 -8.97 -14.74
N LEU A 71 4.49 -8.17 -14.15
CA LEU A 71 5.88 -8.09 -14.60
C LEU A 71 6.63 -9.41 -14.41
N ILE A 72 6.40 -10.11 -13.30
CA ILE A 72 6.99 -11.44 -13.05
C ILE A 72 6.54 -12.42 -14.14
N PHE A 73 5.26 -12.43 -14.50
CA PHE A 73 4.71 -13.33 -15.51
C PHE A 73 5.27 -13.09 -16.91
N VAL A 74 5.43 -11.82 -17.30
CA VAL A 74 6.12 -11.46 -18.55
C VAL A 74 7.59 -11.90 -18.47
N GLY A 75 8.24 -11.70 -17.33
CA GLY A 75 9.64 -12.08 -17.12
C GLY A 75 9.90 -13.59 -17.13
N THR A 76 8.93 -14.41 -16.74
CA THR A 76 9.02 -15.89 -16.77
C THR A 76 8.60 -16.50 -18.10
N GLY A 77 8.26 -15.68 -19.11
CA GLY A 77 8.00 -16.15 -20.47
C GLY A 77 6.71 -16.95 -20.63
N PHE A 78 5.64 -16.60 -19.90
CA PHE A 78 4.34 -17.29 -19.98
C PHE A 78 4.41 -18.79 -19.64
N ALA A 79 5.27 -19.15 -18.68
CA ALA A 79 5.43 -20.53 -18.21
C ALA A 79 4.15 -21.16 -17.60
N THR A 80 3.12 -20.35 -17.34
CA THR A 80 1.83 -20.77 -16.78
C THR A 80 0.67 -20.35 -17.67
N ASP A 81 -0.39 -21.16 -17.66
CA ASP A 81 -1.62 -20.86 -18.41
C ASP A 81 -2.26 -19.54 -17.95
N ILE A 82 -2.75 -18.76 -18.91
CA ILE A 82 -3.36 -17.44 -18.68
C ILE A 82 -4.49 -17.46 -17.62
N PRO A 83 -5.40 -18.45 -17.59
CA PRO A 83 -6.46 -18.50 -16.56
C PRO A 83 -5.90 -18.74 -15.15
N VAL A 84 -4.85 -19.56 -15.03
CA VAL A 84 -4.20 -19.87 -13.75
C VAL A 84 -3.43 -18.64 -13.26
N PHE A 85 -2.76 -17.94 -14.16
CA PHE A 85 -2.10 -16.67 -13.84
C PHE A 85 -3.11 -15.60 -13.37
N GLY A 86 -4.21 -15.43 -14.08
CA GLY A 86 -5.24 -14.45 -13.72
C GLY A 86 -5.82 -14.69 -12.32
N THR A 87 -6.09 -15.95 -11.96
CA THR A 87 -6.58 -16.29 -10.63
C THR A 87 -5.51 -16.07 -9.55
N ALA A 88 -4.26 -16.42 -9.81
CA ALA A 88 -3.15 -16.17 -8.89
C ALA A 88 -2.95 -14.66 -8.62
N VAL A 89 -2.95 -13.83 -9.66
CA VAL A 89 -2.81 -12.37 -9.52
C VAL A 89 -3.98 -11.78 -8.73
N LEU A 90 -5.21 -12.24 -8.99
CA LEU A 90 -6.37 -11.82 -8.22
C LEU A 90 -6.22 -12.15 -6.75
N ILE A 91 -5.83 -13.37 -6.40
CA ILE A 91 -5.61 -13.76 -5.00
C ILE A 91 -4.52 -12.90 -4.36
N MET A 92 -3.37 -12.74 -5.01
CA MET A 92 -2.26 -11.94 -4.50
C MET A 92 -2.62 -10.46 -4.35
N SER A 93 -3.40 -9.92 -5.27
CA SER A 93 -3.88 -8.54 -5.21
C SER A 93 -4.89 -8.31 -4.09
N LEU A 94 -5.75 -9.28 -3.79
CA LEU A 94 -6.65 -9.24 -2.63
C LEU A 94 -5.85 -9.30 -1.32
N ILE A 95 -4.81 -10.13 -1.26
CA ILE A 95 -3.89 -10.19 -0.11
C ILE A 95 -3.18 -8.83 0.07
N GLY A 96 -2.68 -8.23 -1.01
CA GLY A 96 -2.07 -6.90 -0.97
C GLY A 96 -3.03 -5.79 -0.55
N ALA A 97 -4.28 -5.85 -1.02
CA ALA A 97 -5.35 -4.95 -0.60
C ALA A 97 -5.65 -5.08 0.90
N ALA A 98 -5.74 -6.31 1.41
CA ALA A 98 -5.93 -6.58 2.83
C ALA A 98 -4.76 -6.04 3.67
N GLY A 99 -3.52 -6.24 3.20
CA GLY A 99 -2.33 -5.65 3.80
C GLY A 99 -2.42 -4.13 3.85
N GLY A 100 -2.77 -3.50 2.73
CA GLY A 100 -3.00 -2.05 2.61
C GLY A 100 -4.02 -1.50 3.60
N PHE A 101 -5.11 -2.22 3.80
CA PHE A 101 -6.12 -1.88 4.79
C PHE A 101 -5.59 -1.97 6.22
N ILE A 102 -4.89 -3.06 6.56
CA ILE A 102 -4.30 -3.27 7.89
C ILE A 102 -3.27 -2.17 8.19
N GLY A 103 -2.39 -1.85 7.24
CA GLY A 103 -1.40 -0.79 7.39
C GLY A 103 -2.03 0.57 7.71
N ALA A 104 -3.09 0.94 6.97
CA ALA A 104 -3.80 2.19 7.21
C ALA A 104 -4.51 2.22 8.57
N LEU A 105 -5.03 1.08 9.05
CA LEU A 105 -5.61 0.98 10.39
C LEU A 105 -4.55 1.15 11.49
N LEU A 106 -3.38 0.51 11.33
CA LEU A 106 -2.28 0.61 12.28
C LEU A 106 -1.81 2.06 12.43
N GLN A 107 -1.67 2.79 11.32
CA GLN A 107 -1.28 4.20 11.38
C GLN A 107 -2.31 5.03 12.15
N LYS A 108 -3.62 4.81 11.90
CA LYS A 108 -4.67 5.53 12.63
C LYS A 108 -4.61 5.25 14.13
N MET A 109 -4.50 3.98 14.53
CA MET A 109 -4.38 3.59 15.93
C MET A 109 -3.17 4.22 16.61
N MET A 110 -2.03 4.29 15.91
CA MET A 110 -0.80 4.84 16.46
C MET A 110 -0.88 6.36 16.68
N ILE A 111 -1.53 7.08 15.76
CA ILE A 111 -1.80 8.52 15.90
C ILE A 111 -2.74 8.76 17.08
N ASP A 112 -3.84 8.02 17.17
CA ASP A 112 -4.81 8.15 18.27
C ASP A 112 -4.13 7.91 19.63
N LEU A 113 -3.28 6.87 19.74
CA LEU A 113 -2.53 6.57 20.96
C LEU A 113 -1.55 7.70 21.34
N SER A 114 -0.82 8.25 20.37
CA SER A 114 0.11 9.37 20.62
C SER A 114 -0.60 10.63 21.12
N SER A 115 -1.84 10.87 20.66
CA SER A 115 -2.63 12.03 21.07
C SER A 115 -3.08 11.96 22.55
N GLN A 116 -3.39 10.76 23.05
CA GLN A 116 -3.80 10.54 24.43
C GLN A 116 -2.63 10.65 25.43
N VAL A 117 -1.41 10.30 25.01
CA VAL A 117 -0.20 10.49 25.82
C VAL A 117 0.12 11.98 25.99
N SER A 118 -0.10 12.79 24.95
CA SER A 118 0.15 14.23 25.03
C SER A 118 -0.81 14.97 25.98
N THR A 119 -2.06 14.52 26.10
CA THR A 119 -3.03 15.13 27.03
C THR A 119 -2.86 14.65 28.46
N THR A 120 -2.29 13.46 28.67
CA THR A 120 -2.02 12.93 30.02
C THR A 120 -0.73 13.46 30.66
N ILE A 121 0.20 14.04 29.89
CA ILE A 121 1.40 14.71 30.42
C ILE A 121 1.17 16.21 30.72
N ARG A 122 0.08 16.80 30.20
CA ARG A 122 -0.38 18.15 30.59
C ARG A 122 -1.76 18.16 31.29
N PRO A 123 -1.96 17.46 32.41
CA PRO A 123 -3.14 17.68 33.23
C PRO A 123 -2.90 18.94 34.09
N GLY A 124 -3.26 20.12 33.57
CA GLY A 124 -3.40 21.32 34.40
C GLY A 124 -2.46 22.50 34.15
N GLU A 125 -2.24 22.89 32.90
CA GLU A 125 -2.16 24.32 32.58
C GLU A 125 -3.54 24.84 32.17
#